data_AF-A0A537YIJ6-F1
#
_entry.id   AF-A0A537YIJ6-F1
#
_cell.length_a   1.000
_cell.length_b   1.000
_cell.length_c   1.000
_cell.angle_alpha   90.00
_cell.angle_beta   90.00
_cell.angle_gamma   90.00
#
_symmetry.space_group_name_H-M   'P 1'
#
loop_
_entity.id
_entity.type
_entity.pdbx_description
1 polymer ?
#
loop_
_entity_poly.entity_id
_entity_poly.type
_entity_poly.pdbx_seq_one_letter_code
_entity_poly.pdbx_strand_id
1 'polypeptide(L)'
;MARQSDSARAEGPLMTGGRVSVYFSIRYFTPIMVLLAVAASTTHPNVDRLTGLLTAQIALAVATHAMAARGGSWVGRAIWIGMVTDVVAVSAMVAITGGSNGPLVFLYTVGALAAGILLSSRAGFRFIVLSTIAIVTMDVMTHTHAFGKTTFFPGGLAAVAALWIIGGAGTMFSIYNERELKRQNAELATIRQVTLDIEDSLTLEEIFTDLCRGVVEGFRFDAAALLLWDGDMMRVRL
;
A
#
# COMPACT_ATOMS: atom_id res chain seq x y z
N MET A 1 43.32 7.77 26.40
CA MET A 1 43.47 7.54 24.94
C MET A 1 42.23 6.81 24.45
N ALA A 2 41.72 7.25 23.29
CA ALA A 2 40.40 7.02 22.69
C ALA A 2 39.91 5.54 22.68
N ARG A 3 38.71 5.27 23.21
CA ARG A 3 37.39 5.15 22.52
C ARG A 3 37.35 4.06 21.44
N GLN A 4 36.97 2.86 21.89
CA GLN A 4 36.46 1.78 21.05
C GLN A 4 34.92 1.85 21.12
N SER A 5 34.32 2.72 20.31
CA SER A 5 32.87 2.81 20.13
C SER A 5 32.50 2.05 18.86
N ASP A 6 32.30 0.73 19.00
CA ASP A 6 31.93 -0.18 17.91
C ASP A 6 30.47 -0.64 18.04
N SER A 7 29.61 0.20 18.62
CA SER A 7 28.20 -0.13 18.86
C SER A 7 27.30 1.00 18.37
N ALA A 8 26.87 0.88 17.11
CA ALA A 8 25.59 1.37 16.57
C ALA A 8 25.72 1.64 15.06
N ARG A 9 26.02 0.59 14.28
CA ARG A 9 25.41 0.53 12.95
C ARG A 9 23.92 0.35 13.20
N ALA A 10 23.22 1.48 13.22
CA ALA A 10 21.78 1.55 13.14
C ALA A 10 21.35 0.71 11.93
N GLU A 11 20.89 -0.50 12.20
CA GLU A 11 19.98 -1.21 11.32
C GLU A 11 18.76 -0.31 11.17
N GLY A 12 18.79 0.54 10.13
CA GLY A 12 17.64 1.30 9.71
C GLY A 12 16.48 0.33 9.47
N PRO A 13 15.23 0.72 9.76
CA PRO A 13 14.12 -0.20 9.71
C PRO A 13 13.98 -0.80 8.31
N LEU A 14 14.21 -2.11 8.20
CA LEU A 14 13.98 -2.99 7.03
C LEU A 14 12.49 -3.09 6.62
N MET A 15 11.66 -2.11 7.01
CA MET A 15 10.20 -2.11 6.87
C MET A 15 9.71 -1.83 5.44
N THR A 16 10.57 -1.41 4.51
CA THR A 16 10.20 -1.18 3.10
C THR A 16 10.28 -2.44 2.23
N GLY A 17 11.09 -3.43 2.60
CA GLY A 17 11.25 -4.66 1.82
C GLY A 17 10.01 -5.57 1.83
N GLY A 18 9.34 -5.68 2.98
CA GLY A 18 8.21 -6.60 3.16
C GLY A 18 7.02 -6.28 2.26
N ARG A 19 6.55 -5.02 2.23
CA ARG A 19 5.36 -4.63 1.44
C ARG A 19 5.60 -4.74 -0.07
N VAL A 20 6.81 -4.39 -0.51
CA VAL A 20 7.21 -4.50 -1.92
C VAL A 20 7.30 -5.97 -2.34
N SER A 21 7.90 -6.83 -1.51
CA SER A 21 7.94 -8.27 -1.75
C SER A 21 6.54 -8.88 -1.83
N VAL A 22 5.63 -8.53 -0.91
CA VAL A 22 4.26 -9.05 -0.91
C VAL A 22 3.47 -8.58 -2.15
N TYR A 23 3.67 -7.33 -2.59
CA TYR A 23 3.07 -6.84 -3.83
C TYR A 23 3.51 -7.67 -5.05
N PHE A 24 4.81 -7.94 -5.19
CA PHE A 24 5.31 -8.78 -6.28
C PHE A 24 4.82 -10.23 -6.17
N SER A 25 4.70 -10.79 -4.96
CA SER A 25 4.09 -12.11 -4.75
C SER A 25 2.66 -12.16 -5.26
N ILE A 26 1.84 -11.16 -4.96
CA ILE A 26 0.43 -11.09 -5.41
C ILE A 26 0.34 -10.90 -6.92
N ARG A 27 1.29 -10.20 -7.52
CA ARG A 27 1.37 -10.07 -8.99
C ARG A 27 1.57 -11.41 -9.70
N TYR A 28 2.29 -12.36 -9.09
CA TYR A 28 2.43 -13.71 -9.61
C TYR A 28 1.16 -14.56 -9.49
N PHE A 29 0.19 -14.16 -8.67
CA PHE A 29 -1.12 -14.83 -8.60
C PHE A 29 -2.07 -14.41 -9.71
N THR A 30 -1.85 -13.27 -10.39
CA THR A 30 -2.76 -12.81 -11.46
C THR A 30 -2.94 -13.84 -12.58
N PRO A 31 -1.88 -14.48 -13.11
CA PRO A 31 -2.04 -15.55 -14.10
C PRO A 31 -2.90 -16.72 -13.62
N ILE A 32 -2.75 -17.12 -12.36
CA ILE A 32 -3.54 -18.21 -11.76
C ILE A 32 -5.01 -17.80 -11.69
N MET A 33 -5.30 -16.56 -11.25
CA MET A 33 -6.66 -16.03 -11.20
C MET A 33 -7.30 -15.96 -12.59
N VAL A 34 -6.53 -15.59 -13.62
CA VAL A 34 -6.99 -15.59 -15.01
C VAL A 34 -7.33 -17.01 -15.47
N LEU A 35 -6.44 -17.98 -15.24
CA LEU A 35 -6.67 -19.38 -15.62
C LEU A 35 -7.89 -19.96 -14.91
N LEU A 36 -8.07 -19.69 -13.61
CA LEU A 36 -9.24 -20.10 -12.84
C LEU A 36 -10.52 -19.46 -13.38
N ALA A 37 -10.50 -18.16 -13.66
CA ALA A 37 -11.66 -17.45 -14.17
C ALA A 37 -12.05 -17.91 -15.58
N VAL A 38 -11.07 -18.21 -16.44
CA VAL A 38 -11.32 -18.79 -17.77
C VAL A 38 -11.86 -20.21 -17.65
N ALA A 39 -11.28 -21.06 -16.79
CA ALA A 39 -11.75 -22.43 -16.56
C ALA A 39 -13.17 -22.49 -15.97
N ALA A 40 -13.52 -21.52 -15.13
CA ALA A 40 -14.87 -21.38 -14.57
C ALA A 40 -15.85 -20.72 -15.54
N SER A 41 -15.38 -20.13 -16.64
CA SER A 41 -16.22 -19.46 -17.62
C SER A 41 -16.58 -20.38 -18.78
N THR A 42 -17.74 -20.12 -19.38
CA THR A 42 -18.17 -20.74 -20.63
C THR A 42 -17.58 -20.05 -21.87
N THR A 43 -16.72 -19.04 -21.69
CA THR A 43 -16.02 -18.39 -22.81
C THR A 43 -14.83 -19.21 -23.28
N HIS A 44 -14.68 -19.33 -24.60
CA HIS A 44 -13.54 -19.98 -25.24
C HIS A 44 -12.58 -18.91 -25.81
N PRO A 45 -11.64 -18.39 -25.01
CA PRO A 45 -10.66 -17.44 -25.52
C PRO A 45 -9.70 -18.10 -26.51
N ASN A 46 -9.10 -17.27 -27.36
CA ASN A 46 -7.98 -17.70 -28.18
C ASN A 46 -6.78 -18.03 -27.25
N VAL A 47 -6.50 -19.32 -27.10
CA VAL A 47 -5.51 -19.86 -26.16
C VAL A 47 -4.10 -19.36 -26.47
N ASP A 48 -3.74 -19.18 -27.74
CA ASP A 48 -2.42 -18.69 -28.16
C ASP A 48 -2.20 -17.25 -27.73
N ARG A 49 -3.21 -16.39 -27.93
CA ARG A 49 -3.16 -14.98 -27.51
C ARG A 49 -3.15 -14.85 -26.00
N LEU A 50 -3.96 -15.65 -25.30
CA LEU A 50 -4.02 -15.64 -23.84
C LEU A 50 -2.69 -16.09 -23.24
N THR A 51 -2.12 -17.19 -23.74
CA THR A 51 -0.81 -17.70 -23.31
C THR A 51 0.30 -16.68 -23.56
N GLY A 52 0.27 -16.01 -24.72
CA GLY A 52 1.21 -14.94 -25.05
C GLY A 52 1.13 -13.77 -24.07
N LEU A 53 -0.08 -13.31 -23.74
CA LEU A 53 -0.31 -12.22 -22.78
C LEU A 53 0.12 -12.59 -21.35
N LEU A 54 -0.21 -13.81 -20.90
CA LEU A 54 0.22 -14.30 -19.58
C LEU A 54 1.74 -14.42 -19.48
N THR A 55 2.38 -14.92 -20.53
CA THR A 55 3.85 -15.03 -20.60
C THR A 55 4.49 -13.64 -20.57
N ALA A 56 3.96 -12.69 -21.35
CA ALA A 56 4.43 -11.31 -21.35
C ALA A 56 4.24 -10.64 -19.98
N GLN A 57 3.11 -10.87 -19.31
CA GLN A 57 2.84 -10.34 -17.99
C GLN A 57 3.84 -10.89 -16.95
N ILE A 58 4.11 -12.20 -16.95
CA ILE A 58 5.09 -12.81 -16.04
C ILE A 58 6.49 -12.27 -16.32
N ALA A 59 6.89 -12.20 -17.59
CA ALA A 59 8.19 -11.65 -17.98
C ALA A 59 8.36 -10.20 -17.48
N LEU A 60 7.32 -9.37 -17.60
CA LEU A 60 7.39 -8.00 -17.12
C LEU A 60 7.31 -7.88 -15.59
N ALA A 61 6.57 -8.77 -14.93
CA ALA A 61 6.57 -8.86 -13.47
C ALA A 61 7.98 -9.17 -12.95
N VAL A 62 8.67 -10.14 -13.56
CA VAL A 62 10.06 -10.47 -13.24
C VAL A 62 11.00 -9.29 -13.53
N ALA A 63 10.87 -8.65 -14.69
CA ALA A 63 11.72 -7.51 -15.07
C ALA A 63 11.60 -6.35 -14.09
N THR A 64 10.36 -5.98 -13.73
CA THR A 64 10.10 -4.90 -12.77
C THR A 64 10.48 -5.27 -11.34
N HIS A 65 10.36 -6.54 -10.93
CA HIS A 65 10.87 -7.01 -9.65
C HIS A 65 12.40 -6.93 -9.60
N ALA A 66 13.10 -7.39 -10.65
CA ALA A 66 14.55 -7.26 -10.74
C ALA A 66 15.02 -5.79 -10.70
N MET A 67 14.25 -4.89 -11.31
CA MET A 67 14.50 -3.44 -11.19
C MET A 67 14.28 -2.92 -9.77
N ALA A 68 13.25 -3.39 -9.07
CA ALA A 68 12.99 -3.01 -7.68
C ALA A 68 14.05 -3.57 -6.71
N ALA A 69 14.57 -4.77 -6.98
CA ALA A 69 15.64 -5.41 -6.19
C ALA A 69 16.96 -4.62 -6.21
N ARG A 70 17.18 -3.76 -7.22
CA ARG A 70 18.34 -2.86 -7.28
C ARG A 70 18.30 -1.74 -6.22
N GLY A 71 17.17 -1.55 -5.54
CA GLY A 71 17.03 -0.61 -4.42
C GLY A 71 17.09 0.87 -4.79
N GLY A 72 17.00 1.73 -3.77
CA GLY A 72 17.12 3.19 -3.89
C GLY A 72 15.97 3.86 -4.65
N SER A 73 16.28 4.87 -5.47
CA SER A 73 15.30 5.66 -6.24
C SER A 73 14.54 4.86 -7.31
N TRP A 74 14.96 3.63 -7.60
CA TRP A 74 14.37 2.79 -8.64
C TRP A 74 13.11 2.06 -8.19
N VAL A 75 12.95 1.83 -6.87
CA VAL A 75 11.81 1.08 -6.32
C VAL A 75 10.48 1.74 -6.69
N GLY A 76 10.36 3.06 -6.50
CA GLY A 76 9.13 3.78 -6.83
C GLY A 76 8.80 3.77 -8.32
N ARG A 77 9.82 3.87 -9.20
CA ARG A 77 9.64 3.77 -10.65
C ARG A 77 9.24 2.36 -11.08
N ALA A 78 9.87 1.33 -10.52
CA ALA A 78 9.56 -0.06 -10.81
C ALA A 78 8.11 -0.42 -10.44
N ILE A 79 7.64 0.05 -9.27
CA ILE A 79 6.24 -0.12 -8.84
C ILE A 79 5.28 0.59 -9.80
N TRP A 80 5.59 1.82 -10.20
CA TRP A 80 4.74 2.57 -11.14
C TRP A 80 4.64 1.90 -12.51
N ILE A 81 5.78 1.51 -13.09
CA ILE A 81 5.83 0.79 -14.38
C ILE A 81 5.11 -0.55 -14.28
N GLY A 82 5.33 -1.28 -13.18
CA GLY A 82 4.66 -2.53 -12.90
C GLY A 82 3.15 -2.38 -12.89
N MET A 83 2.64 -1.41 -12.13
CA MET A 83 1.22 -1.11 -12.02
C MET A 83 0.58 -0.73 -13.36
N VAL A 84 1.20 0.18 -14.13
CA VAL A 84 0.66 0.59 -15.44
C VAL A 84 0.58 -0.63 -16.36
N THR A 85 1.62 -1.46 -16.37
CA THR A 85 1.61 -2.65 -17.23
C THR A 85 0.59 -3.67 -16.76
N ASP A 86 0.39 -3.85 -15.45
CA ASP A 86 -0.63 -4.77 -14.95
C ASP A 86 -2.02 -4.33 -15.40
N VAL A 87 -2.33 -3.03 -15.33
CA VAL A 87 -3.60 -2.50 -15.85
C VAL A 87 -3.71 -2.79 -17.34
N VAL A 88 -2.68 -2.50 -18.14
CA VAL A 88 -2.68 -2.76 -19.59
C VAL A 88 -2.84 -4.26 -19.92
N ALA A 89 -2.14 -5.13 -19.20
CA ALA A 89 -2.22 -6.59 -19.40
C ALA A 89 -3.62 -7.11 -19.04
N VAL A 90 -4.18 -6.67 -17.90
CA VAL A 90 -5.57 -6.97 -17.52
C VAL A 90 -6.54 -6.46 -18.57
N SER A 91 -6.37 -5.24 -19.08
CA SER A 91 -7.21 -4.71 -20.16
C SER A 91 -7.15 -5.53 -21.44
N ALA A 92 -5.95 -5.94 -21.85
CA ALA A 92 -5.78 -6.78 -23.03
C ALA A 92 -6.46 -8.15 -22.83
N MET A 93 -6.30 -8.77 -21.66
CA MET A 93 -6.94 -10.03 -21.31
C MET A 93 -8.47 -9.91 -21.26
N VAL A 94 -8.99 -8.86 -20.63
CA VAL A 94 -10.43 -8.58 -20.58
C VAL A 94 -10.98 -8.36 -22.00
N ALA A 95 -10.27 -7.60 -22.84
CA ALA A 95 -10.68 -7.34 -24.22
C ALA A 95 -10.79 -8.63 -25.05
N ILE A 96 -9.86 -9.58 -24.92
CA ILE A 96 -9.92 -10.85 -25.66
C ILE A 96 -10.94 -11.87 -25.10
N THR A 97 -11.41 -11.69 -23.87
CA THR A 97 -12.35 -12.61 -23.19
C THR A 97 -13.81 -12.14 -23.19
N GLY A 98 -14.12 -11.08 -23.94
CA GLY A 98 -15.50 -10.56 -24.06
C GLY A 98 -15.70 -9.16 -23.50
N GLY A 99 -14.63 -8.42 -23.20
CA GLY A 99 -14.68 -7.01 -22.84
C GLY A 99 -15.32 -6.75 -21.48
N SER A 100 -16.08 -5.65 -21.37
CA SER A 100 -16.69 -5.17 -20.12
C SER A 100 -17.77 -6.09 -19.54
N ASN A 101 -18.23 -7.09 -20.30
CA ASN A 101 -19.14 -8.14 -19.84
C ASN A 101 -18.43 -9.50 -19.64
N GLY A 102 -17.12 -9.55 -19.86
CA GLY A 102 -16.32 -10.77 -19.77
C GLY A 102 -16.07 -11.22 -18.32
N PRO A 103 -15.72 -12.49 -18.13
CA PRO A 103 -15.47 -13.06 -16.81
C PRO A 103 -14.25 -12.46 -16.10
N LEU A 104 -13.38 -11.72 -16.80
CA LEU A 104 -12.13 -11.20 -16.26
C LEU A 104 -12.24 -9.78 -15.68
N VAL A 105 -13.40 -9.12 -15.79
CA VAL A 105 -13.56 -7.71 -15.38
C VAL A 105 -13.34 -7.52 -13.88
N PHE A 106 -13.63 -8.52 -13.05
CA PHE A 106 -13.38 -8.47 -11.61
C PHE A 106 -11.88 -8.33 -11.25
N LEU A 107 -10.96 -8.66 -12.16
CA LEU A 107 -9.52 -8.53 -11.94
C LEU A 107 -9.09 -7.09 -11.68
N TYR A 108 -9.80 -6.10 -12.26
CA TYR A 108 -9.57 -4.69 -11.94
C TYR A 108 -9.86 -4.40 -10.47
N THR A 109 -10.96 -4.94 -9.95
CA THR A 109 -11.38 -4.76 -8.56
C THR A 109 -10.41 -5.43 -7.59
N VAL A 110 -10.01 -6.68 -7.89
CA VAL A 110 -9.02 -7.41 -7.09
C VAL A 110 -7.66 -6.70 -7.12
N GLY A 111 -7.23 -6.22 -8.29
CA GLY A 111 -6.00 -5.46 -8.44
C GLY A 111 -6.01 -4.14 -7.65
N ALA A 112 -7.12 -3.41 -7.69
CA ALA A 112 -7.29 -2.17 -6.93
C ALA A 112 -7.29 -2.41 -5.42
N LEU A 113 -7.97 -3.46 -4.96
CA LEU A 113 -7.99 -3.86 -3.56
C LEU A 113 -6.57 -4.23 -3.08
N ALA A 114 -5.86 -5.06 -3.84
CA ALA A 114 -4.49 -5.43 -3.55
C ALA A 114 -3.55 -4.21 -3.52
N ALA A 115 -3.63 -3.33 -4.52
CA ALA A 115 -2.83 -2.11 -4.58
C ALA A 115 -3.12 -1.16 -3.40
N GLY A 116 -4.39 -1.02 -3.02
CA GLY A 116 -4.81 -0.20 -1.87
C GLY A 116 -4.26 -0.71 -0.56
N ILE A 117 -4.42 -2.01 -0.27
CA ILE A 117 -4.01 -2.61 1.01
C ILE A 117 -2.47 -2.69 1.13
N LEU A 118 -1.78 -3.08 0.06
CA LEU A 118 -0.38 -3.51 0.16
C LEU A 118 0.61 -2.38 -0.02
N LEU A 119 0.39 -1.52 -1.02
CA LEU A 119 1.37 -0.52 -1.41
C LEU A 119 1.24 0.75 -0.59
N SER A 120 0.15 1.49 -0.80
CA SER A 120 -0.19 2.73 -0.10
C SER A 120 -1.55 3.22 -0.61
N SER A 121 -2.23 4.03 0.21
CA SER A 121 -3.43 4.76 -0.17
C SER A 121 -3.31 5.48 -1.52
N ARG A 122 -2.16 6.12 -1.79
CA ARG A 122 -1.90 6.83 -3.06
C ARG A 122 -1.80 5.87 -4.24
N ALA A 123 -1.16 4.72 -4.06
CA ALA A 123 -0.99 3.72 -5.11
C ALA A 123 -2.32 3.04 -5.45
N GLY A 124 -3.12 2.68 -4.44
CA GLY A 124 -4.49 2.17 -4.63
C GLY A 124 -5.37 3.15 -5.41
N PHE A 125 -5.36 4.44 -5.03
CA PHE A 125 -6.11 5.46 -5.75
C PHE A 125 -5.67 5.59 -7.22
N ARG A 126 -4.36 5.61 -7.48
CA ARG A 126 -3.82 5.64 -8.85
C ARG A 126 -4.26 4.41 -9.64
N PHE A 127 -4.28 3.23 -9.04
CA PHE A 127 -4.74 2.00 -9.68
C PHE A 127 -6.23 2.08 -10.05
N ILE A 128 -7.08 2.57 -9.15
CA ILE A 128 -8.53 2.74 -9.40
C ILE A 128 -8.76 3.69 -10.57
N VAL A 129 -8.05 4.82 -10.61
CA VAL A 129 -8.17 5.80 -11.71
C VAL A 129 -7.72 5.20 -13.03
N LEU A 130 -6.55 4.55 -13.07
CA LEU A 130 -6.04 3.90 -14.28
C LEU A 130 -7.00 2.79 -14.77
N SER A 131 -7.53 1.99 -13.85
CA SER A 131 -8.49 0.93 -14.17
C SER A 131 -9.82 1.49 -14.67
N THR A 132 -10.29 2.60 -14.10
CA THR A 132 -11.49 3.30 -14.60
C THR A 132 -11.28 3.79 -16.02
N ILE A 133 -10.15 4.44 -16.31
CA ILE A 133 -9.80 4.91 -17.65
C ILE A 133 -9.74 3.73 -18.62
N ALA A 134 -9.12 2.62 -18.21
CA ALA A 134 -9.01 1.41 -19.02
C ALA A 134 -10.38 0.80 -19.35
N ILE A 135 -11.26 0.64 -18.35
CA ILE A 135 -12.62 0.12 -18.54
C ILE A 135 -13.40 1.02 -19.50
N VAL A 136 -13.41 2.33 -19.26
CA VAL A 136 -14.12 3.31 -20.11
C VAL A 136 -13.56 3.32 -21.53
N THR A 137 -12.24 3.33 -21.70
CA THR A 137 -11.60 3.32 -23.02
C THR A 137 -11.95 2.06 -23.79
N MET A 138 -11.90 0.90 -23.13
CA MET A 138 -12.28 -0.38 -23.73
C MET A 138 -13.75 -0.37 -24.17
N ASP A 139 -14.66 0.11 -23.32
CA ASP A 139 -16.09 0.16 -23.59
C ASP A 139 -16.44 1.13 -24.72
N VAL A 140 -15.76 2.28 -24.78
CA VAL A 140 -15.86 3.22 -25.90
C VAL A 140 -15.39 2.55 -27.19
N MET A 141 -14.18 1.97 -27.21
CA MET A 141 -13.60 1.39 -28.42
C MET A 141 -14.43 0.24 -28.99
N THR A 142 -14.94 -0.66 -28.14
CA THR A 142 -15.77 -1.79 -28.59
C THR A 142 -17.12 -1.35 -29.14
N HIS A 143 -17.71 -0.26 -28.63
CA HIS A 143 -19.03 0.22 -29.07
C HIS A 143 -18.95 1.32 -30.14
N THR A 144 -17.83 2.04 -30.30
CA THR A 144 -17.63 2.96 -31.43
C THR A 144 -17.54 2.25 -32.77
N HIS A 145 -17.28 0.95 -32.81
CA HIS A 145 -17.44 0.17 -34.04
C HIS A 145 -18.90 -0.20 -34.36
N ALA A 146 -19.84 0.08 -33.43
CA ALA A 146 -21.27 -0.22 -33.54
C ALA A 146 -22.13 1.05 -33.65
N PHE A 147 -21.65 2.10 -34.35
CA PHE A 147 -22.37 3.36 -34.52
C PHE A 147 -23.75 3.16 -35.15
N GLY A 148 -24.79 3.38 -34.33
CA GLY A 148 -26.20 3.41 -34.75
C GLY A 148 -27.20 3.33 -33.60
N LYS A 149 -26.83 2.85 -32.41
CA LYS A 149 -27.73 2.87 -31.23
C LYS A 149 -26.99 3.31 -29.98
N THR A 150 -27.47 4.40 -29.38
CA THR A 150 -27.17 4.84 -28.02
C THR A 150 -27.64 3.76 -27.04
N THR A 151 -26.86 2.70 -26.87
CA THR A 151 -27.14 1.69 -25.85
C THR A 151 -26.43 2.12 -24.58
N PHE A 152 -27.26 2.40 -23.58
CA PHE A 152 -26.86 2.68 -22.20
C PHE A 152 -25.98 1.53 -21.68
N PHE A 153 -25.01 1.85 -20.81
CA PHE A 153 -23.87 1.01 -20.42
C PHE A 153 -24.06 0.27 -19.08
N PRO A 154 -24.83 -0.84 -18.95
CA PRO A 154 -25.02 -1.48 -17.66
C PRO A 154 -23.76 -2.20 -17.14
N GLY A 155 -23.00 -2.91 -18.00
CA GLY A 155 -21.87 -3.75 -17.58
C GLY A 155 -20.63 -2.95 -17.18
N GLY A 156 -20.15 -2.06 -18.04
CA GLY A 156 -18.98 -1.21 -17.78
C GLY A 156 -19.19 -0.29 -16.57
N LEU A 157 -20.38 0.33 -16.44
CA LEU A 157 -20.70 1.17 -15.27
C LEU A 157 -20.79 0.35 -13.98
N ALA A 158 -21.35 -0.86 -14.00
CA ALA A 158 -21.36 -1.73 -12.84
C ALA A 158 -19.95 -2.14 -12.41
N ALA A 159 -19.06 -2.41 -13.37
CA ALA A 159 -17.66 -2.72 -13.10
C ALA A 159 -16.91 -1.53 -12.48
N VAL A 160 -17.11 -0.32 -13.00
CA VAL A 160 -16.55 0.91 -12.42
C VAL A 160 -17.12 1.14 -11.02
N ALA A 161 -18.44 0.99 -10.83
CA ALA A 161 -19.06 1.14 -9.51
C ALA A 161 -18.49 0.14 -8.49
N ALA A 162 -18.38 -1.14 -8.86
CA ALA A 162 -17.78 -2.18 -8.03
C ALA A 162 -16.31 -1.88 -7.69
N LEU A 163 -15.54 -1.41 -8.68
CA LEU A 163 -14.16 -0.98 -8.51
C LEU A 163 -14.04 0.16 -7.49
N TRP A 164 -14.91 1.17 -7.58
CA TRP A 164 -14.89 2.31 -6.65
C TRP A 164 -15.36 1.94 -5.25
N ILE A 165 -16.39 1.09 -5.12
CA ILE A 165 -16.88 0.65 -3.81
C ILE A 165 -15.82 -0.22 -3.12
N ILE A 166 -15.34 -1.26 -3.78
CA ILE A 166 -14.44 -2.25 -3.18
C ILE A 166 -13.00 -1.72 -3.12
N GLY A 167 -12.49 -1.17 -4.22
CA GLY A 167 -11.16 -0.56 -4.26
C GLY A 167 -11.07 0.70 -3.40
N GLY A 168 -12.13 1.51 -3.36
CA GLY A 168 -12.22 2.67 -2.48
C GLY A 168 -12.20 2.29 -1.01
N ALA A 169 -12.95 1.26 -0.61
CA ALA A 169 -12.90 0.70 0.74
C ALA A 169 -11.48 0.24 1.12
N GLY A 170 -10.81 -0.52 0.24
CA GLY A 170 -9.42 -0.94 0.45
C GLY A 170 -8.45 0.24 0.62
N THR A 171 -8.65 1.30 -0.15
CA THR A 171 -7.86 2.53 -0.05
C THR A 171 -8.11 3.25 1.29
N MET A 172 -9.36 3.31 1.76
CA MET A 172 -9.69 3.88 3.07
C MET A 172 -9.07 3.11 4.23
N PHE A 173 -9.13 1.77 4.20
CA PHE A 173 -8.46 0.93 5.20
C PHE A 173 -6.95 1.21 5.25
N SER A 174 -6.32 1.40 4.09
CA SER A 174 -4.91 1.75 4.00
C SER A 174 -4.60 3.12 4.62
N ILE A 175 -5.46 4.12 4.40
CA ILE A 175 -5.34 5.45 5.03
C ILE A 175 -5.42 5.32 6.55
N TYR A 176 -6.38 4.54 7.07
CA TYR A 176 -6.55 4.35 8.50
C TYR A 176 -5.30 3.69 9.12
N ASN A 177 -4.81 2.62 8.49
CA ASN A 177 -3.62 1.90 8.94
C ASN A 177 -2.36 2.78 8.90
N GLU A 178 -2.17 3.59 7.84
CA GLU A 178 -1.05 4.53 7.76
C GLU A 178 -1.10 5.62 8.84
N ARG A 179 -2.30 6.08 9.23
CA ARG A 179 -2.47 7.08 10.30
C ARG A 179 -2.15 6.48 11.66
N GLU A 180 -2.64 5.28 11.93
CA GLU A 180 -2.40 4.60 13.21
C GLU A 180 -0.91 4.28 13.40
N LEU A 181 -0.25 3.76 12.36
CA LEU A 181 1.21 3.52 12.41
C LEU A 181 2.01 4.80 12.63
N LYS A 182 1.61 5.91 12.01
CA LYS A 182 2.27 7.21 12.22
C LYS A 182 2.07 7.73 13.65
N ARG A 183 0.87 7.53 14.21
CA ARG A 183 0.56 7.91 15.58
C ARG A 183 1.41 7.11 16.57
N GLN A 184 1.43 5.78 16.46
CA GLN A 184 2.21 4.90 17.33
C GLN A 184 3.71 5.20 17.24
N ASN A 185 4.23 5.47 16.04
CA ASN A 185 5.64 5.82 15.87
C ASN A 185 5.97 7.21 16.45
N ALA A 186 5.04 8.17 16.38
CA ALA A 186 5.20 9.45 17.05
C ALA A 186 5.21 9.28 18.59
N GLU A 187 4.30 8.47 19.13
CA GLU A 187 4.26 8.15 20.57
C GLU A 187 5.57 7.48 21.03
N LEU A 188 6.09 6.50 20.27
CA LEU A 188 7.37 5.85 20.56
C LEU A 188 8.57 6.80 20.44
N ALA A 189 8.56 7.70 19.45
CA ALA A 189 9.62 8.70 19.30
C ALA A 189 9.64 9.67 20.49
N THR A 190 8.47 10.10 20.97
CA THR A 190 8.35 10.92 22.18
C THR A 190 8.87 10.19 23.41
N ILE A 191 8.46 8.93 23.64
CA ILE A 191 8.95 8.13 24.79
C ILE A 191 10.48 7.98 24.74
N ARG A 192 11.03 7.70 23.55
CA ARG A 192 12.48 7.58 23.37
C ARG A 192 13.20 8.88 23.69
N GLN A 193 12.65 10.01 23.24
CA GLN A 193 13.23 11.33 23.51
C GLN A 193 13.23 11.63 25.01
N VAL A 194 12.11 11.40 25.70
CA VAL A 194 12.00 11.57 27.16
C VAL A 194 12.98 10.66 27.91
N THR A 195 13.19 9.42 27.45
CA THR A 195 14.14 8.49 28.07
C THR A 195 15.58 8.98 27.92
N LEU A 196 15.94 9.55 26.77
CA LEU A 196 17.28 10.09 26.52
C LEU A 196 17.53 11.37 27.34
N ASP A 197 16.54 12.25 27.46
CA ASP A 197 16.63 13.44 28.30
C ASP A 197 16.88 13.08 29.78
N ILE A 198 16.27 11.97 30.24
CA ILE A 198 16.50 11.38 31.58
C ILE A 198 17.90 10.76 31.72
N GLU A 199 18.41 10.11 30.68
CA GLU A 199 19.75 9.48 30.71
C GLU A 199 20.89 10.51 30.71
N ASP A 200 20.68 11.66 30.06
CA ASP A 200 21.62 12.79 30.04
C ASP A 200 21.53 13.69 31.29
N SER A 201 20.49 13.52 32.10
CA SER A 201 20.30 14.27 33.35
C SER A 201 21.22 13.75 34.46
N LEU A 202 22.12 14.61 34.94
CA LEU A 202 23.16 14.24 35.91
C LEU A 202 22.67 14.25 37.37
N THR A 203 21.41 14.66 37.62
CA THR A 203 20.78 14.67 38.94
C THR A 203 19.34 14.15 38.92
N LEU A 204 18.92 13.47 40.00
CA LEU A 204 17.58 12.88 40.12
C LEU A 204 16.45 13.92 39.98
N GLU A 205 16.72 15.17 40.37
CA GLU A 205 15.80 16.29 40.30
C GLU A 205 15.61 16.80 38.86
N GLU A 206 16.67 16.81 38.05
CA GLU A 206 16.61 17.09 36.60
C GLU A 206 15.82 15.99 35.87
N ILE A 207 16.06 14.72 36.20
CA ILE A 207 15.33 13.57 35.65
C ILE A 207 13.81 13.71 35.83
N PHE A 208 13.35 14.05 37.03
CA PHE A 208 11.92 14.19 37.30
C PHE A 208 11.31 15.42 36.62
N THR A 209 12.09 16.50 36.52
CA THR A 209 11.67 17.74 35.87
C THR A 209 11.50 17.53 34.37
N ASP A 210 12.46 16.88 33.72
CA ASP A 210 12.41 16.59 32.28
C ASP A 210 11.36 15.53 31.94
N LEU A 211 11.16 14.52 32.79
CA LEU A 211 10.06 13.55 32.65
C LEU A 211 8.68 14.22 32.73
N CYS A 212 8.44 15.07 33.74
CA CYS A 212 7.18 15.82 33.87
C CYS A 212 6.94 16.74 32.67
N ARG A 213 7.97 17.47 32.24
CA ARG A 213 7.88 18.39 31.11
C ARG A 213 7.61 17.66 29.80
N GLY A 214 8.30 16.55 29.54
CA GLY A 214 8.08 15.72 28.36
C GLY A 214 6.66 15.12 28.28
N VAL A 215 6.08 14.74 29.43
CA VAL A 215 4.70 14.23 29.49
C VAL A 215 3.67 15.35 29.27
N VAL A 216 3.86 16.51 29.90
CA VAL A 216 2.97 17.67 29.75
C VAL A 216 2.97 18.20 28.31
N GLU A 217 4.15 18.42 27.74
CA GLU A 217 4.30 18.93 26.37
C GLU A 217 3.93 17.88 25.32
N GLY A 218 4.34 16.61 25.53
CA GLY A 218 4.11 15.53 24.59
C GLY A 218 2.66 15.06 24.50
N PHE A 219 1.94 15.03 25.63
CA PHE A 219 0.55 14.55 25.68
C PHE A 219 -0.49 15.66 25.87
N ARG A 220 -0.07 16.92 25.96
CA ARG A 220 -0.94 18.10 26.17
C ARG A 220 -1.81 18.01 27.42
N PHE A 221 -1.22 17.57 28.53
CA PHE A 221 -1.89 17.62 29.83
C PHE A 221 -1.75 19.02 30.44
N ASP A 222 -2.75 19.48 31.20
CA ASP A 222 -2.70 20.79 31.88
C ASP A 222 -1.72 20.81 33.07
N ALA A 223 -1.47 19.65 33.69
CA ALA A 223 -0.48 19.47 34.75
C ALA A 223 -0.08 18.00 34.88
N ALA A 224 1.14 17.75 35.35
CA ALA A 224 1.63 16.42 35.74
C ALA A 224 2.27 16.51 37.14
N ALA A 225 2.10 15.46 37.94
CA ALA A 225 2.70 15.35 39.27
C ALA A 225 3.35 13.97 39.42
N LEU A 226 4.55 13.94 40.01
CA LEU A 226 5.31 12.73 40.26
C LEU A 226 5.17 12.32 41.73
N LEU A 227 4.64 11.12 41.97
CA LEU A 227 4.54 10.53 43.30
C LEU A 227 5.68 9.53 43.49
N LEU A 228 6.71 9.96 44.23
CA LEU A 228 7.74 9.05 44.71
C LEU A 228 7.29 8.44 46.03
N TRP A 229 7.13 7.11 46.02
CA TRP A 229 7.02 6.35 47.25
C TRP A 229 8.42 6.04 47.75
N ASP A 230 8.98 6.99 48.48
CA ASP A 230 10.10 6.74 49.38
C ASP A 230 9.53 6.65 50.79
N GLY A 231 10.10 5.77 51.63
CA GLY A 231 9.63 5.53 53.00
C GLY A 231 9.66 6.78 53.91
N ASP A 232 10.15 7.91 53.40
CA ASP A 232 10.10 9.22 54.02
C ASP A 232 9.70 10.28 52.98
N MET A 233 8.65 11.07 53.29
CA MET A 233 8.03 11.99 52.32
C MET A 233 8.94 13.20 52.01
N MET A 234 9.52 13.25 50.81
CA MET A 234 9.92 14.52 50.19
C MET A 234 8.81 15.04 49.26
N ARG A 235 8.17 16.14 49.67
CA ARG A 235 7.25 16.92 48.81
C ARG A 235 8.05 17.90 47.97
N VAL A 236 8.22 17.60 46.70
CA VAL A 236 8.61 18.61 45.70
C VAL A 236 7.33 19.36 45.31
N ARG A 237 7.30 20.67 45.57
CA ARG A 237 6.25 21.58 45.09
C ARG A 237 6.73 22.25 43.81
N LEU A 238 5.98 22.05 42.73
CA LEU A 238 5.91 22.95 41.59
C LEU A 238 4.62 23.76 41.69
#